data_AF-A0A851TF53-F1
#
_entry.id   AF-A0A851TF53-F1
#
_cell.length_a   1.000
_cell.length_b   1.000
_cell.length_c   1.000
_cell.angle_alpha   90.00
_cell.angle_beta   90.00
_cell.angle_gamma   90.00
#
_symmetry.space_group_name_H-M   'P 1'
#
loop_
_entity.id
_entity.type
_entity.pdbx_description
1 polymer ?
#
loop_
_entity_poly.entity_id
_entity_poly.type
_entity_poly.pdbx_seq_one_letter_code
_entity_poly.pdbx_strand_id
1 'polypeptide(L)'
;SGFNSIGHMDTMLRKRYHIGHYKEGEEFIQNVFQVLFLLFSGKEKYNLSVCWLQYEISKVIHCLQTKRKKKLKVQGKKSKKLAKNLLKAPDNRNHLSLWKLYAYLEWLLGNFDDARKVFDTALSTAGTGGVKNPQLCSLSLLYAQLEVELLESLEGAVMSRAVHILTKLAENGPYVPYSGQVVSVNILKARKTYDHEVQDYLNKISAANQDQVCDSNQLVNLVGCYALFQYLTVGIDAAVLIYARASEKLEVPEPKKCDNTGENLDVPNFLTALEDLSVLHTNLLRFHMKISVYPLNPLREVLTAALKRHPRNQALWRSYIHVQRKSHSASKARRFFDGVTRSTHSLEPWLFAIRAEQMRKTLIETVQRADVGEVHATIPETGLTNRIIALFEHAVQSENGTHCPLLWRMYLHFLV
;
A
#
# COMPACT_ATOMS: atom_id res chain seq x y z
N SER A 1 -6.91 -0.03 -15.95
CA SER A 1 -5.45 0.06 -15.77
C SER A 1 -5.14 0.06 -14.29
N GLY A 2 -4.58 -1.05 -13.82
CA GLY A 2 -4.42 -1.42 -12.41
C GLY A 2 -3.41 -0.57 -11.66
N PHE A 3 -3.92 0.26 -10.79
CA PHE A 3 -3.27 0.52 -9.51
C PHE A 3 -3.89 -0.45 -8.54
N ASN A 4 -3.05 -1.26 -7.89
CA ASN A 4 -3.47 -2.26 -6.93
C ASN A 4 -4.49 -1.66 -5.96
N SER A 5 -5.77 -2.01 -6.11
CA SER A 5 -6.81 -1.46 -5.24
C SER A 5 -6.70 -2.02 -3.83
N ILE A 6 -6.13 -3.22 -3.68
CA ILE A 6 -6.00 -3.99 -2.45
C ILE A 6 -4.52 -4.13 -2.02
N GLY A 7 -3.60 -4.15 -2.98
CA GLY A 7 -2.22 -4.64 -2.78
C GLY A 7 -1.37 -3.98 -1.67
N HIS A 8 -0.70 -4.83 -0.91
CA HIS A 8 0.34 -4.57 0.10
C HIS A 8 1.62 -3.91 -0.48
N MET A 9 1.76 -3.77 -1.79
CA MET A 9 2.97 -3.18 -2.38
C MET A 9 3.01 -1.65 -2.30
N ASP A 10 1.88 -0.98 -2.11
CA ASP A 10 1.86 0.48 -1.88
C ASP A 10 2.53 0.85 -0.54
N THR A 11 2.58 -0.06 0.45
CA THR A 11 3.30 0.12 1.72
C THR A 11 4.78 -0.31 1.62
N MET A 12 5.10 -1.32 0.80
CA MET A 12 6.48 -1.80 0.62
C MET A 12 7.34 -0.95 -0.32
N LEU A 13 6.73 -0.17 -1.23
CA LEU A 13 7.46 0.77 -2.07
C LEU A 13 7.87 1.97 -1.22
N ARG A 14 9.05 1.86 -0.59
CA ARG A 14 9.71 2.93 0.18
C ARG A 14 9.52 4.27 -0.53
N LYS A 15 8.88 5.23 0.17
CA LYS A 15 8.70 6.65 -0.20
C LYS A 15 9.85 7.16 -1.08
N ARG A 16 9.77 7.07 -2.42
CA ARG A 16 10.71 7.75 -3.34
C ARG A 16 10.03 8.24 -4.61
N TYR A 17 9.93 9.56 -4.62
CA TYR A 17 9.91 10.58 -5.67
C TYR A 17 9.93 10.13 -7.13
N HIS A 18 9.17 10.85 -7.96
CA HIS A 18 9.23 10.89 -9.43
C HIS A 18 10.46 10.21 -10.06
N ILE A 19 10.36 8.92 -10.37
CA ILE A 19 11.41 8.21 -11.09
C ILE A 19 11.21 8.46 -12.59
N GLY A 20 12.04 9.37 -13.07
CA GLY A 20 12.18 9.79 -14.44
C GLY A 20 13.38 10.71 -14.52
N HIS A 21 14.54 10.23 -14.07
CA HIS A 21 15.78 10.98 -14.23
C HIS A 21 16.03 11.22 -15.71
N TYR A 22 16.65 12.36 -16.03
CA TYR A 22 17.32 12.54 -17.32
C TYR A 22 18.34 11.41 -17.52
N LYS A 23 18.69 11.12 -18.78
CA LYS A 23 19.42 9.91 -19.17
C LYS A 23 20.68 9.68 -18.32
N GLU A 24 21.39 10.76 -18.02
CA GLU A 24 22.63 10.81 -17.25
C GLU A 24 22.41 10.36 -15.78
N GLY A 25 21.30 10.75 -15.17
CA GLY A 25 20.96 10.35 -13.80
C GLY A 25 20.59 8.87 -13.70
N GLU A 26 19.96 8.31 -14.73
CA GLU A 26 19.67 6.87 -14.79
C GLU A 26 20.94 6.05 -14.99
N GLU A 27 21.87 6.51 -15.83
CA GLU A 27 23.18 5.88 -16.01
C GLU A 27 23.99 5.90 -14.70
N PHE A 28 23.99 7.02 -13.99
CA PHE A 28 24.61 7.13 -12.67
C PHE A 28 24.05 6.09 -11.68
N ILE A 29 22.73 6.01 -11.54
CA ILE A 29 22.09 5.06 -10.60
C ILE A 29 22.43 3.61 -10.98
N GLN A 30 22.41 3.27 -12.28
CA GLN A 30 22.79 1.94 -12.74
C GLN A 30 24.25 1.60 -12.43
N ASN A 31 25.16 2.55 -12.65
CA ASN A 31 26.57 2.37 -12.33
C ASN A 31 26.79 2.17 -10.83
N VAL A 32 26.09 2.93 -9.99
CA VAL A 32 26.14 2.77 -8.53
C VAL A 32 25.70 1.37 -8.12
N PHE A 33 24.58 0.86 -8.65
CA PHE A 33 24.12 -0.51 -8.36
C PHE A 33 25.16 -1.55 -8.79
N GLN A 34 25.76 -1.40 -9.98
CA GLN A 34 26.77 -2.35 -10.48
C GLN A 34 28.03 -2.35 -9.62
N VAL A 35 28.56 -1.18 -9.27
CA VAL A 35 29.76 -1.06 -8.43
C VAL A 35 29.50 -1.64 -7.04
N LEU A 36 28.40 -1.25 -6.39
CA LEU A 36 28.05 -1.75 -5.06
C LEU A 36 27.80 -3.27 -5.07
N PHE A 37 27.25 -3.82 -6.15
CA PHE A 37 27.00 -5.26 -6.26
C PHE A 37 28.27 -6.11 -6.30
N LEU A 38 29.37 -5.55 -6.80
CA LEU A 38 30.68 -6.20 -6.79
C LEU A 38 31.38 -6.11 -5.43
N LEU A 39 31.08 -5.05 -4.66
CA LEU A 39 31.69 -4.80 -3.36
C LEU A 39 31.01 -5.57 -2.22
N PHE A 40 29.69 -5.73 -2.29
CA PHE A 40 28.94 -6.40 -1.23
C PHE A 40 28.93 -7.91 -1.35
N SER A 41 28.86 -8.59 -0.20
CA SER A 41 28.72 -10.04 -0.09
C SER A 41 27.60 -10.40 0.90
N GLY A 42 27.12 -11.65 0.84
CA GLY A 42 26.09 -12.17 1.76
C GLY A 42 24.81 -11.33 1.82
N LYS A 43 24.38 -10.98 3.04
CA LYS A 43 23.12 -10.28 3.33
C LYS A 43 23.02 -8.89 2.68
N GLU A 44 24.12 -8.17 2.59
CA GLU A 44 24.16 -6.82 2.00
C GLU A 44 23.93 -6.87 0.50
N LYS A 45 24.55 -7.84 -0.17
CA LYS A 45 24.36 -8.09 -1.61
C LYS A 45 22.92 -8.50 -1.93
N TYR A 46 22.32 -9.30 -1.07
CA TYR A 46 20.91 -9.65 -1.15
C TYR A 46 20.01 -8.42 -0.99
N ASN A 47 20.22 -7.61 0.06
CA ASN A 47 19.45 -6.38 0.29
C ASN A 47 19.58 -5.41 -0.89
N LEU A 48 20.78 -5.28 -1.46
CA LEU A 48 21.01 -4.49 -2.67
C LEU A 48 20.22 -5.06 -3.85
N SER A 49 20.20 -6.38 -4.04
CA SER A 49 19.42 -7.06 -5.08
C SER A 49 17.92 -6.76 -4.97
N VAL A 50 17.39 -6.80 -3.73
CA VAL A 50 16.00 -6.43 -3.43
C VAL A 50 15.73 -4.97 -3.78
N CYS A 51 16.59 -4.04 -3.33
CA CYS A 51 16.46 -2.62 -3.63
C CYS A 51 16.54 -2.32 -5.14
N TRP A 52 17.44 -3.00 -5.86
CA TRP A 52 17.59 -2.83 -7.30
C TRP A 52 16.33 -3.30 -8.03
N LEU A 53 15.79 -4.46 -7.67
CA LEU A 53 14.56 -4.96 -8.30
C LEU A 53 13.34 -4.09 -7.96
N GLN A 54 13.24 -3.54 -6.74
CA GLN A 54 12.22 -2.57 -6.36
C GLN A 54 12.31 -1.26 -7.17
N TYR A 55 13.53 -0.79 -7.45
CA TYR A 55 13.75 0.37 -8.32
C TYR A 55 13.27 0.10 -9.74
N GLU A 56 13.60 -1.07 -10.30
CA GLU A 56 13.12 -1.50 -11.62
C GLU A 56 11.59 -1.60 -11.69
N ILE A 57 10.95 -2.16 -10.67
CA ILE A 57 9.48 -2.24 -10.55
C ILE A 57 8.87 -0.84 -10.53
N SER A 58 9.46 0.10 -9.78
CA SER A 58 8.98 1.49 -9.73
C SER A 58 9.01 2.17 -11.11
N LYS A 59 10.04 1.90 -11.93
CA LYS A 59 10.10 2.37 -13.33
C LYS A 59 8.98 1.77 -14.20
N VAL A 60 8.67 0.49 -14.02
CA VAL A 60 7.56 -0.18 -14.72
C VAL A 60 6.23 0.43 -14.32
N ILE A 61 5.99 0.64 -13.03
CA ILE A 61 4.80 1.33 -12.52
C ILE A 61 4.68 2.71 -13.16
N HIS A 62 5.74 3.53 -13.14
CA HIS A 62 5.72 4.85 -13.78
C HIS A 62 5.34 4.79 -15.28
N CYS A 63 5.86 3.81 -16.02
CA CYS A 63 5.49 3.60 -17.42
C CYS A 63 4.00 3.22 -17.58
N LEU A 64 3.44 2.45 -16.64
CA LEU A 64 2.02 2.12 -16.60
C LEU A 64 1.18 3.38 -16.31
N GLN A 65 1.57 4.21 -15.33
CA GLN A 65 0.83 5.43 -14.97
C GLN A 65 0.78 6.42 -16.14
N THR A 66 1.90 6.59 -16.85
CA THR A 66 2.02 7.49 -18.01
C THR A 66 1.41 6.91 -19.29
N LYS A 67 0.84 5.69 -19.25
CA LYS A 67 0.23 4.98 -20.39
C LYS A 67 1.16 4.83 -21.62
N ARG A 68 2.48 4.84 -21.42
CA ARG A 68 3.49 4.79 -22.50
C ARG A 68 3.81 3.35 -22.91
N LYS A 69 2.95 2.73 -23.75
CA LYS A 69 3.06 1.32 -24.17
C LYS A 69 4.44 0.92 -24.73
N LYS A 70 5.05 1.74 -25.60
CA LYS A 70 6.37 1.43 -26.20
C LYS A 70 7.49 1.39 -25.14
N LYS A 71 7.52 2.39 -24.25
CA LYS A 71 8.51 2.46 -23.16
C LYS A 71 8.32 1.31 -22.16
N LEU A 72 7.06 0.97 -21.84
CA LEU A 72 6.73 -0.16 -20.98
C LEU A 72 7.30 -1.49 -21.52
N LYS A 73 7.16 -1.76 -22.83
CA LYS A 73 7.71 -2.99 -23.43
C LYS A 73 9.23 -3.08 -23.31
N VAL A 74 9.94 -1.98 -23.58
CA VAL A 74 11.41 -1.93 -23.48
C VAL A 74 11.85 -2.07 -22.02
N GLN A 75 11.23 -1.31 -21.13
CA GLN A 75 11.54 -1.33 -19.70
C GLN A 75 11.23 -2.70 -19.08
N GLY A 76 10.06 -3.28 -19.37
CA GLY A 76 9.68 -4.61 -18.89
C GLY A 76 10.64 -5.71 -19.32
N LYS A 77 11.14 -5.69 -20.57
CA LYS A 77 12.17 -6.63 -21.04
C LYS A 77 13.48 -6.49 -20.25
N LYS A 78 13.92 -5.25 -20.00
CA LYS A 78 15.13 -4.97 -19.21
C LYS A 78 14.99 -5.45 -17.77
N SER A 79 13.90 -5.06 -17.10
CA SER A 79 13.63 -5.44 -15.71
C SER A 79 13.47 -6.96 -15.56
N LYS A 80 12.81 -7.65 -16.50
CA LYS A 80 12.69 -9.12 -16.51
C LYS A 80 14.04 -9.81 -16.65
N LYS A 81 14.90 -9.33 -17.55
CA LYS A 81 16.26 -9.86 -17.72
C LYS A 81 17.07 -9.72 -16.42
N LEU A 82 16.99 -8.55 -15.79
CA LEU A 82 17.65 -8.28 -14.53
C LEU A 82 17.16 -9.19 -13.40
N ALA A 83 15.84 -9.31 -13.22
CA ALA A 83 15.26 -10.16 -12.18
C ALA A 83 15.70 -11.63 -12.34
N LYS A 84 15.68 -12.16 -13.57
CA LYS A 84 16.19 -13.52 -13.85
C LYS A 84 17.67 -13.68 -13.53
N ASN A 85 18.49 -12.68 -13.84
CA ASN A 85 19.92 -12.71 -13.51
C ASN A 85 20.15 -12.71 -12.00
N LEU A 86 19.40 -11.89 -11.25
CA LEU A 86 19.48 -11.84 -9.79
C LEU A 86 19.06 -13.17 -9.15
N LEU A 87 17.99 -13.81 -9.63
CA LEU A 87 17.52 -15.11 -9.12
C LEU A 87 18.45 -16.28 -9.46
N LYS A 88 19.18 -16.21 -10.59
CA LYS A 88 20.13 -17.26 -10.98
C LYS A 88 21.36 -17.32 -10.07
N ALA A 89 21.73 -16.20 -9.44
CA ALA A 89 22.86 -16.13 -8.53
C ALA A 89 22.66 -17.11 -7.35
N PRO A 90 23.68 -17.90 -6.99
CA PRO A 90 23.56 -18.97 -5.99
C PRO A 90 23.06 -18.44 -4.63
N ASP A 91 23.53 -17.26 -4.23
CA ASP A 91 23.18 -16.59 -2.97
C ASP A 91 21.69 -16.21 -2.88
N ASN A 92 21.01 -16.06 -4.02
CA ASN A 92 19.66 -15.46 -4.09
C ASN A 92 18.54 -16.49 -4.30
N ARG A 93 18.87 -17.75 -4.61
CA ARG A 93 17.88 -18.77 -5.03
C ARG A 93 16.85 -19.10 -3.94
N ASN A 94 17.25 -19.04 -2.68
CA ASN A 94 16.40 -19.44 -1.56
C ASN A 94 15.65 -18.25 -0.92
N HIS A 95 15.88 -17.03 -1.38
CA HIS A 95 15.28 -15.85 -0.77
C HIS A 95 13.91 -15.51 -1.35
N LEU A 96 12.86 -15.82 -0.60
CA LEU A 96 11.46 -15.65 -1.02
C LEU A 96 11.09 -14.21 -1.40
N SER A 97 11.70 -13.19 -0.78
CA SER A 97 11.39 -11.79 -1.13
C SER A 97 11.77 -11.44 -2.58
N LEU A 98 12.83 -12.04 -3.14
CA LEU A 98 13.19 -11.81 -4.55
C LEU A 98 12.23 -12.51 -5.49
N TRP A 99 11.81 -13.74 -5.16
CA TRP A 99 10.75 -14.45 -5.89
C TRP A 99 9.43 -13.66 -5.87
N LYS A 100 9.06 -13.12 -4.71
CA LYS A 100 7.88 -12.25 -4.54
C LYS A 100 7.93 -11.05 -5.49
N LEU A 101 9.05 -10.34 -5.53
CA LEU A 101 9.23 -9.17 -6.40
C LEU A 101 9.23 -9.53 -7.88
N TYR A 102 9.85 -10.66 -8.27
CA TYR A 102 9.86 -11.12 -9.65
C TYR A 102 8.45 -11.54 -10.12
N ALA A 103 7.72 -12.29 -9.29
CA ALA A 103 6.33 -12.66 -9.59
C ALA A 103 5.44 -11.43 -9.75
N TYR A 104 5.60 -10.42 -8.87
CA TYR A 104 4.89 -9.15 -8.98
C TYR A 104 5.27 -8.36 -10.23
N LEU A 105 6.55 -8.38 -10.65
CA LEU A 105 6.98 -7.76 -11.89
C LEU A 105 6.29 -8.41 -13.11
N GLU A 106 6.23 -9.74 -13.18
CA GLU A 106 5.50 -10.44 -14.25
C GLU A 106 4.01 -10.08 -14.26
N TRP A 107 3.42 -9.96 -13.07
CA TRP A 107 2.03 -9.54 -12.91
C TRP A 107 1.78 -8.12 -13.46
N LEU A 108 2.64 -7.16 -13.13
CA LEU A 108 2.55 -5.78 -13.62
C LEU A 108 2.70 -5.67 -15.14
N LEU A 109 3.45 -6.58 -15.74
CA LEU A 109 3.62 -6.65 -17.20
C LEU A 109 2.42 -7.31 -17.90
N GLY A 110 1.46 -7.85 -17.15
CA GLY A 110 0.28 -8.54 -17.67
C GLY A 110 0.52 -10.02 -18.00
N ASN A 111 1.66 -10.60 -17.62
CA ASN A 111 1.98 -12.00 -17.85
C ASN A 111 1.45 -12.86 -16.68
N PHE A 112 0.12 -12.89 -16.50
CA PHE A 112 -0.50 -13.48 -15.32
C PHE A 112 -0.17 -14.97 -15.13
N ASP A 113 -0.15 -15.76 -16.19
CA ASP A 113 0.14 -17.20 -16.09
C ASP A 113 1.59 -17.48 -15.74
N ASP A 114 2.53 -16.67 -16.25
CA ASP A 114 3.93 -16.74 -15.82
C ASP A 114 4.09 -16.31 -14.37
N ALA A 115 3.41 -15.23 -13.95
CA ALA A 115 3.43 -14.77 -12.57
C ALA A 115 2.91 -15.85 -11.61
N ARG A 116 1.79 -16.50 -11.94
CA ARG A 116 1.22 -17.62 -11.18
C ARG A 116 2.21 -18.77 -11.02
N LYS A 117 2.86 -19.19 -12.10
CA LYS A 117 3.90 -20.24 -12.05
C LYS A 117 5.05 -19.85 -11.11
N VAL A 118 5.50 -18.60 -11.16
CA VAL A 118 6.57 -18.09 -10.28
C VAL A 118 6.12 -18.10 -8.82
N PHE A 119 4.90 -17.63 -8.52
CA PHE A 119 4.31 -17.68 -7.18
C PHE A 119 4.18 -19.11 -6.67
N ASP A 120 3.60 -20.01 -7.48
CA ASP A 120 3.40 -21.41 -7.11
C ASP A 120 4.75 -22.11 -6.85
N THR A 121 5.76 -21.86 -7.68
CA THR A 121 7.12 -22.39 -7.48
C THR A 121 7.73 -21.87 -6.17
N ALA A 122 7.58 -20.57 -5.90
CA ALA A 122 8.09 -19.96 -4.67
C ALA A 122 7.40 -20.52 -3.42
N LEU A 123 6.08 -20.74 -3.46
CA LEU A 123 5.33 -21.33 -2.35
C LEU A 123 5.67 -22.81 -2.14
N SER A 124 5.86 -23.60 -3.20
CA SER A 124 6.27 -25.00 -3.07
C SER A 124 7.70 -25.17 -2.54
N THR A 125 8.60 -24.21 -2.82
CA THR A 125 10.01 -24.27 -2.37
C THR A 125 10.25 -23.69 -0.99
N ALA A 126 9.36 -22.83 -0.50
CA ALA A 126 9.46 -22.15 0.79
C ALA A 126 9.37 -23.06 2.04
N GLY A 127 9.00 -24.33 1.87
CA GLY A 127 8.89 -25.31 2.94
C GLY A 127 7.63 -25.19 3.81
N THR A 128 7.57 -25.96 4.89
CA THR A 128 6.43 -26.07 5.81
C THR A 128 6.61 -25.15 7.01
N GLY A 129 6.06 -23.94 6.93
CA GLY A 129 5.97 -23.00 8.08
C GLY A 129 4.64 -22.26 8.18
N GLY A 130 3.78 -22.43 7.16
CA GLY A 130 2.46 -21.81 7.02
C GLY A 130 2.38 -20.39 7.54
N VAL A 131 1.40 -20.13 8.39
CA VAL A 131 1.05 -18.80 8.90
C VAL A 131 2.15 -18.21 9.82
N LYS A 132 2.98 -19.06 10.43
CA LYS A 132 4.04 -18.63 11.37
C LYS A 132 5.28 -18.10 10.67
N ASN A 133 5.47 -18.42 9.39
CA ASN A 133 6.60 -17.91 8.62
C ASN A 133 6.23 -16.56 7.97
N PRO A 134 6.87 -15.44 8.35
CA PRO A 134 6.49 -14.10 7.89
C PRO A 134 6.70 -13.91 6.39
N GLN A 135 7.72 -14.54 5.80
CA GLN A 135 8.00 -14.44 4.36
C GLN A 135 6.95 -15.21 3.54
N LEU A 136 6.56 -16.39 4.02
CA LEU A 136 5.45 -17.17 3.43
C LEU A 136 4.14 -16.41 3.51
N CYS A 137 3.81 -15.88 4.69
CA CYS A 137 2.60 -15.10 4.91
C CYS A 137 2.55 -13.87 3.98
N SER A 138 3.66 -13.14 3.85
CA SER A 138 3.76 -11.98 2.94
C SER A 138 3.64 -12.35 1.46
N LEU A 139 4.22 -13.48 1.05
CA LEU A 139 4.12 -13.98 -0.32
C LEU A 139 2.68 -14.39 -0.66
N SER A 140 2.05 -15.17 0.23
CA SER A 140 0.65 -15.62 0.09
C SER A 140 -0.33 -14.45 0.09
N LEU A 141 -0.13 -13.46 0.97
CA LEU A 141 -0.97 -12.27 1.01
C LEU A 141 -0.93 -11.53 -0.33
N LEU A 142 0.28 -11.26 -0.85
CA LEU A 142 0.42 -10.56 -2.12
C LEU A 142 -0.24 -11.33 -3.26
N TYR A 143 0.02 -12.64 -3.35
CA TYR A 143 -0.55 -13.47 -4.42
C TYR A 143 -2.09 -13.50 -4.35
N ALA A 144 -2.65 -13.70 -3.16
CA ALA A 144 -4.09 -13.69 -2.96
C ALA A 144 -4.70 -12.32 -3.32
N GLN A 145 -4.10 -11.20 -2.88
CA GLN A 145 -4.57 -9.86 -3.21
C GLN A 145 -4.60 -9.61 -4.73
N LEU A 146 -3.56 -10.03 -5.43
CA LEU A 146 -3.48 -9.88 -6.89
C LEU A 146 -4.56 -10.70 -7.60
N GLU A 147 -4.82 -11.94 -7.18
CA GLU A 147 -5.91 -12.76 -7.73
C GLU A 147 -7.29 -12.16 -7.43
N VAL A 148 -7.50 -11.58 -6.24
CA VAL A 148 -8.76 -10.90 -5.90
C VAL A 148 -8.99 -9.66 -6.77
N GLU A 149 -7.93 -8.93 -7.12
CA GLU A 149 -8.07 -7.74 -7.99
C GLU A 149 -8.54 -8.06 -9.42
N LEU A 150 -8.43 -9.33 -9.85
CA LEU A 150 -8.99 -9.81 -11.12
C LEU A 150 -10.48 -10.15 -11.05
N LEU A 151 -11.06 -10.26 -9.85
CA LEU A 151 -12.48 -10.55 -9.68
C LEU A 151 -13.32 -9.35 -10.11
N GLU A 152 -14.34 -9.62 -10.92
CA GLU A 152 -15.34 -8.62 -11.34
C GLU A 152 -16.54 -8.59 -10.39
N SER A 153 -16.88 -9.73 -9.79
CA SER A 153 -17.93 -9.89 -8.78
C SER A 153 -17.46 -10.84 -7.67
N LEU A 154 -18.20 -10.87 -6.55
CA LEU A 154 -17.93 -11.81 -5.44
C LEU A 154 -18.60 -13.18 -5.66
N GLU A 155 -19.32 -13.36 -6.77
CA GLU A 155 -19.98 -14.63 -7.08
C GLU A 155 -18.93 -15.72 -7.33
N GLY A 156 -19.05 -16.85 -6.63
CA GLY A 156 -18.07 -17.93 -6.71
C GLY A 156 -16.71 -17.62 -6.06
N ALA A 157 -16.56 -16.50 -5.35
CA ALA A 157 -15.29 -16.11 -4.71
C ALA A 157 -14.74 -17.19 -3.75
N VAL A 158 -15.61 -17.97 -3.12
CA VAL A 158 -15.24 -19.09 -2.23
C VAL A 158 -14.41 -20.15 -2.96
N MET A 159 -14.67 -20.36 -4.25
CA MET A 159 -13.95 -21.33 -5.08
C MET A 159 -12.71 -20.72 -5.74
N SER A 160 -12.42 -19.43 -5.53
CA SER A 160 -11.33 -18.74 -6.20
C SER A 160 -9.95 -19.24 -5.79
N ARG A 161 -8.97 -18.99 -6.67
CA ARG A 161 -7.55 -19.24 -6.40
C ARG A 161 -7.07 -18.53 -5.13
N ALA A 162 -7.58 -17.32 -4.85
CA ALA A 162 -7.22 -16.57 -3.66
C ALA A 162 -7.59 -17.31 -2.37
N VAL A 163 -8.79 -17.90 -2.30
CA VAL A 163 -9.19 -18.72 -1.14
C VAL A 163 -8.32 -19.96 -1.02
N HIS A 164 -8.02 -20.64 -2.13
CA HIS A 164 -7.11 -21.79 -2.11
C HIS A 164 -5.74 -21.46 -1.51
N ILE A 165 -5.11 -20.36 -1.95
CA ILE A 165 -3.80 -19.91 -1.44
C ILE A 165 -3.86 -19.68 0.06
N LEU A 166 -4.90 -18.96 0.54
CA LEU A 166 -5.06 -18.62 1.95
C LEU A 166 -5.43 -19.85 2.81
N THR A 167 -6.20 -20.80 2.27
CA THR A 167 -6.49 -22.06 2.94
C THR A 167 -5.24 -22.92 3.08
N LYS A 168 -4.43 -23.05 2.00
CA LYS A 168 -3.19 -23.82 2.03
C LYS A 168 -2.16 -23.26 2.99
N LEU A 169 -2.08 -21.92 3.11
CA LEU A 169 -1.21 -21.29 4.09
C LEU A 169 -1.55 -21.72 5.54
N ALA A 170 -2.84 -21.88 5.86
CA ALA A 170 -3.31 -22.26 7.19
C ALA A 170 -3.23 -23.77 7.49
N GLU A 171 -3.15 -24.62 6.47
CA GLU A 171 -3.01 -26.07 6.63
C GLU A 171 -1.60 -26.50 7.07
N ASN A 172 -0.60 -25.60 7.04
CA ASN A 172 0.81 -25.85 7.36
C ASN A 172 1.47 -27.02 6.57
N GLY A 173 0.82 -27.52 5.53
CA GLY A 173 1.31 -28.58 4.66
C GLY A 173 2.07 -28.07 3.43
N PRO A 174 2.59 -28.97 2.57
CA PRO A 174 3.22 -28.58 1.31
C PRO A 174 2.22 -27.88 0.39
N TYR A 175 2.65 -26.79 -0.24
CA TYR A 175 1.80 -26.05 -1.18
C TYR A 175 1.60 -26.85 -2.47
N VAL A 176 0.33 -27.01 -2.84
CA VAL A 176 -0.09 -27.62 -4.10
C VAL A 176 -0.75 -26.52 -4.96
N PRO A 177 -0.36 -26.37 -6.24
CA PRO A 177 -0.98 -25.40 -7.14
C PRO A 177 -2.50 -25.59 -7.25
N TYR A 178 -3.20 -24.49 -7.49
CA TYR A 178 -4.66 -24.47 -7.56
C TYR A 178 -5.19 -25.31 -8.72
N SER A 179 -6.12 -26.23 -8.42
CA SER A 179 -6.71 -27.18 -9.36
C SER A 179 -8.18 -26.89 -9.71
N GLY A 180 -8.77 -25.79 -9.23
CA GLY A 180 -10.16 -25.43 -9.53
C GLY A 180 -11.17 -25.68 -8.40
N GLN A 181 -10.78 -26.34 -7.31
CA GLN A 181 -11.67 -26.65 -6.20
C GLN A 181 -11.07 -26.34 -4.83
N VAL A 182 -11.90 -25.84 -3.92
CA VAL A 182 -11.55 -25.63 -2.51
C VAL A 182 -12.53 -26.40 -1.63
N VAL A 183 -12.02 -27.32 -0.82
CA VAL A 183 -12.85 -28.16 0.05
C VAL A 183 -13.36 -27.34 1.23
N SER A 184 -14.68 -27.32 1.45
CA SER A 184 -15.34 -26.53 2.51
C SER A 184 -14.82 -26.85 3.93
N VAL A 185 -14.52 -28.11 4.20
CA VAL A 185 -13.95 -28.55 5.49
C VAL A 185 -12.60 -27.89 5.76
N ASN A 186 -11.78 -27.71 4.72
CA ASN A 186 -10.47 -27.09 4.84
C ASN A 186 -10.60 -25.57 5.09
N ILE A 187 -11.61 -24.93 4.51
CA ILE A 187 -11.94 -23.52 4.80
C ILE A 187 -12.28 -23.36 6.29
N LEU A 188 -13.10 -24.25 6.86
CA LEU A 188 -13.46 -24.19 8.28
C LEU A 188 -12.26 -24.42 9.21
N LYS A 189 -11.38 -25.35 8.86
CA LYS A 189 -10.12 -25.59 9.60
C LYS A 189 -9.20 -24.37 9.52
N ALA A 190 -8.98 -23.85 8.31
CA ALA A 190 -8.17 -22.67 8.08
C ALA A 190 -8.66 -21.46 8.89
N ARG A 191 -9.99 -21.25 8.95
CA ARG A 191 -10.59 -20.19 9.77
C ARG A 191 -10.20 -20.30 11.24
N LYS A 192 -10.31 -21.48 11.83
CA LYS A 192 -9.93 -21.73 13.23
C LYS A 192 -8.44 -21.50 13.46
N THR A 193 -7.59 -21.95 12.53
CA THR A 193 -6.14 -21.73 12.61
C THR A 193 -5.81 -20.24 12.59
N TYR A 194 -6.37 -19.47 11.64
CA TYR A 194 -6.12 -18.03 11.59
C TYR A 194 -6.60 -17.30 12.84
N ASP A 195 -7.80 -17.64 13.33
CA ASP A 195 -8.34 -17.00 14.53
C ASP A 195 -7.43 -17.24 15.73
N HIS A 196 -7.01 -18.49 15.95
CA HIS A 196 -6.08 -18.87 17.02
C HIS A 196 -4.73 -18.14 16.88
N GLU A 197 -4.10 -18.15 15.70
CA GLU A 197 -2.78 -17.54 15.49
C GLU A 197 -2.82 -16.02 15.65
N VAL A 198 -3.89 -15.35 15.18
CA VAL A 198 -4.07 -13.91 15.39
C VAL A 198 -4.27 -13.59 16.87
N GLN A 199 -5.13 -14.33 17.57
CA GLN A 199 -5.32 -14.13 19.01
C GLN A 199 -4.03 -14.36 19.79
N ASP A 200 -3.32 -15.44 19.51
CA ASP A 200 -2.04 -15.74 20.15
C ASP A 200 -1.01 -14.63 19.94
N TYR A 201 -0.90 -14.11 18.72
CA TYR A 201 0.04 -13.04 18.41
C TYR A 201 -0.32 -11.74 19.11
N LEU A 202 -1.61 -11.36 19.13
CA LEU A 202 -2.08 -10.17 19.83
C LEU A 202 -1.90 -10.29 21.35
N ASN A 203 -2.15 -11.48 21.92
CA ASN A 203 -1.94 -11.74 23.35
C ASN A 203 -0.45 -11.65 23.72
N LYS A 204 0.44 -12.18 22.87
CA LYS A 204 1.89 -12.04 23.05
C LYS A 204 2.34 -10.59 23.05
N ILE A 205 1.79 -9.75 22.16
CA ILE A 205 2.07 -8.31 22.16
C ILE A 205 1.63 -7.65 23.46
N SER A 206 0.42 -7.98 23.95
CA SER A 206 -0.08 -7.41 25.20
C SER A 206 0.69 -7.86 26.45
N ALA A 207 1.33 -9.03 26.40
CA ALA A 207 2.09 -9.60 27.51
C ALA A 207 3.60 -9.29 27.46
N ALA A 208 4.14 -8.93 26.29
CA ALA A 208 5.54 -8.57 26.14
C ALA A 208 5.78 -7.16 26.69
N ASN A 209 6.74 -7.04 27.63
CA ASN A 209 7.33 -5.75 27.97
C ASN A 209 8.01 -5.16 26.72
N GLN A 210 8.08 -3.82 26.64
CA GLN A 210 8.47 -3.02 25.46
C GLN A 210 9.82 -3.38 24.82
N ASP A 211 10.63 -4.25 25.43
CA ASP A 211 11.98 -4.62 25.00
C ASP A 211 12.05 -5.79 24.00
N GLN A 212 10.96 -6.52 23.75
CA GLN A 212 10.96 -7.60 22.77
C GLN A 212 10.53 -7.07 21.38
N VAL A 213 11.48 -7.04 20.44
CA VAL A 213 11.26 -6.64 19.03
C VAL A 213 10.22 -7.58 18.40
N CYS A 214 8.96 -7.20 18.49
CA CYS A 214 7.87 -7.85 17.77
C CYS A 214 8.00 -7.52 16.28
N ASP A 215 8.02 -8.54 15.40
CA ASP A 215 8.03 -8.34 13.95
C ASP A 215 6.66 -7.78 13.51
N SER A 216 6.54 -6.45 13.48
CA SER A 216 5.32 -5.73 13.09
C SER A 216 4.83 -6.15 11.71
N ASN A 217 5.75 -6.51 10.80
CA ASN A 217 5.40 -6.98 9.46
C ASN A 217 4.70 -8.34 9.51
N GLN A 218 5.09 -9.23 10.42
CA GLN A 218 4.43 -10.53 10.55
C GLN A 218 2.96 -10.38 10.91
N LEU A 219 2.64 -9.53 11.89
CA LEU A 219 1.26 -9.25 12.29
C LEU A 219 0.44 -8.67 11.13
N VAL A 220 0.98 -7.67 10.45
CA VAL A 220 0.29 -7.01 9.32
C VAL A 220 -0.03 -8.03 8.22
N ASN A 221 0.93 -8.88 7.85
CA ASN A 221 0.70 -9.91 6.84
C ASN A 221 -0.32 -10.96 7.31
N LEU A 222 -0.24 -11.38 8.57
CA LEU A 222 -1.16 -12.34 9.18
C LEU A 222 -2.60 -11.82 9.20
N VAL A 223 -2.80 -10.62 9.75
CA VAL A 223 -4.11 -9.96 9.80
C VAL A 223 -4.63 -9.70 8.38
N GLY A 224 -3.76 -9.29 7.46
CA GLY A 224 -4.11 -9.12 6.04
C GLY A 224 -4.59 -10.40 5.38
N CYS A 225 -3.89 -11.54 5.60
CA CYS A 225 -4.31 -12.85 5.12
C CYS A 225 -5.67 -13.26 5.69
N TYR A 226 -5.85 -13.10 7.01
CA TYR A 226 -7.07 -13.50 7.68
C TYR A 226 -8.27 -12.64 7.27
N ALA A 227 -8.10 -11.32 7.22
CA ALA A 227 -9.15 -10.40 6.79
C ALA A 227 -9.56 -10.65 5.33
N LEU A 228 -8.59 -10.88 4.43
CA LEU A 228 -8.89 -11.21 3.04
C LEU A 228 -9.60 -12.58 2.92
N PHE A 229 -9.21 -13.55 3.74
CA PHE A 229 -9.88 -14.85 3.80
C PHE A 229 -11.33 -14.74 4.29
N GLN A 230 -11.58 -13.94 5.34
CA GLN A 230 -12.94 -13.68 5.83
C GLN A 230 -13.77 -12.90 4.82
N TYR A 231 -13.16 -11.94 4.12
CA TYR A 231 -13.82 -11.19 3.05
C TYR A 231 -14.36 -12.11 1.95
N LEU A 232 -13.54 -13.07 1.49
CA LEU A 232 -13.91 -13.97 0.39
C LEU A 232 -14.86 -15.11 0.80
N THR A 233 -14.86 -15.49 2.09
CA THR A 233 -15.62 -16.66 2.58
C THR A 233 -16.87 -16.32 3.38
N VAL A 234 -16.97 -15.11 3.92
CA VAL A 234 -18.09 -14.65 4.75
C VAL A 234 -18.63 -13.32 4.25
N GLY A 235 -17.76 -12.33 4.04
CA GLY A 235 -18.14 -11.02 3.52
C GLY A 235 -17.36 -9.86 4.15
N ILE A 236 -17.71 -8.63 3.75
CA ILE A 236 -16.99 -7.42 4.13
C ILE A 236 -17.02 -7.14 5.64
N ASP A 237 -18.16 -7.33 6.29
CA ASP A 237 -18.30 -7.02 7.73
C ASP A 237 -17.39 -7.90 8.59
N ALA A 238 -17.26 -9.18 8.21
CA ALA A 238 -16.35 -10.11 8.88
C ALA A 238 -14.88 -9.65 8.76
N ALA A 239 -14.47 -9.15 7.60
CA ALA A 239 -13.12 -8.64 7.39
C ALA A 239 -12.85 -7.33 8.15
N VAL A 240 -13.83 -6.41 8.18
CA VAL A 240 -13.77 -5.15 8.94
C VAL A 240 -13.59 -5.43 10.43
N LEU A 241 -14.31 -6.43 10.98
CA LEU A 241 -14.19 -6.83 12.37
C LEU A 241 -12.76 -7.29 12.72
N ILE A 242 -12.09 -8.01 11.82
CA ILE A 242 -10.69 -8.44 12.03
C ILE A 242 -9.76 -7.23 12.13
N TYR A 243 -9.90 -6.25 11.24
CA TYR A 243 -9.08 -5.03 11.28
C TYR A 243 -9.35 -4.19 12.53
N ALA A 244 -10.62 -4.05 12.94
CA ALA A 244 -11.00 -3.32 14.15
C ALA A 244 -10.38 -3.97 15.40
N ARG A 245 -10.56 -5.29 15.55
CA ARG A 245 -10.01 -6.07 16.67
C ARG A 245 -8.48 -5.97 16.77
N ALA A 246 -7.78 -6.06 15.64
CA ALA A 246 -6.33 -5.93 15.61
C ALA A 246 -5.87 -4.51 15.96
N SER A 247 -6.56 -3.49 15.46
CA SER A 247 -6.23 -2.09 15.74
C SER A 247 -6.46 -1.74 17.22
N GLU A 248 -7.61 -2.12 17.80
CA GLU A 248 -7.94 -1.88 19.21
C GLU A 248 -6.92 -2.51 20.17
N LYS A 249 -6.40 -3.70 19.85
CA LYS A 249 -5.40 -4.38 20.67
C LYS A 249 -4.00 -3.78 20.54
N LEU A 250 -3.69 -3.12 19.42
CA LEU A 250 -2.45 -2.38 19.22
C LEU A 250 -2.50 -0.96 19.78
N GLU A 251 -3.69 -0.43 20.04
CA GLU A 251 -3.90 0.82 20.75
C GLU A 251 -3.57 0.63 22.24
N VAL A 252 -2.27 0.69 22.56
CA VAL A 252 -1.79 0.76 23.95
C VAL A 252 -2.34 2.04 24.59
N PRO A 253 -2.89 2.00 25.82
CA PRO A 253 -3.26 3.21 26.56
C PRO A 253 -2.02 4.10 26.74
N GLU A 254 -2.15 5.40 26.48
CA GLU A 254 -1.05 6.38 26.53
C GLU A 254 -0.10 6.15 27.72
N PRO A 255 1.23 6.06 27.51
CA PRO A 255 2.15 6.26 28.61
C PRO A 255 1.97 7.71 29.09
N LYS A 256 1.64 7.86 30.37
CA LYS A 256 1.63 9.15 31.07
C LYS A 256 2.88 9.94 30.67
N LYS A 257 2.67 11.19 30.24
CA LYS A 257 3.72 12.16 29.88
C LYS A 257 4.95 11.99 30.77
N CYS A 258 6.04 11.46 30.22
CA CYS A 258 7.37 11.72 30.76
C CYS A 258 7.94 12.87 29.95
N ASP A 259 7.98 14.04 30.59
CA ASP A 259 8.83 15.13 30.17
C ASP A 259 10.29 14.64 30.19
N ASN A 260 10.98 14.76 29.05
CA ASN A 260 12.30 15.39 28.92
C ASN A 260 13.12 14.81 27.77
N THR A 261 13.58 15.77 26.95
CA THR A 261 14.85 15.81 26.22
C THR A 261 15.08 14.82 25.08
N GLY A 262 15.35 15.40 23.92
CA GLY A 262 15.47 14.70 22.65
C GLY A 262 16.63 13.72 22.60
N GLU A 263 16.36 12.61 21.92
CA GLU A 263 17.30 11.77 21.20
C GLU A 263 16.46 10.89 20.26
N ASN A 264 16.99 10.65 19.06
CA ASN A 264 16.42 9.91 17.93
C ASN A 264 15.16 9.06 18.23
N LEU A 265 13.97 9.56 17.87
CA LEU A 265 12.73 8.77 17.97
C LEU A 265 12.74 7.65 16.93
N ASP A 266 13.29 6.51 17.30
CA ASP A 266 12.90 5.23 16.73
C ASP A 266 11.39 5.12 16.90
N VAL A 267 10.66 5.33 15.79
CA VAL A 267 9.20 5.17 15.76
C VAL A 267 8.92 3.74 16.23
N PRO A 268 8.15 3.54 17.32
CA PRO A 268 7.88 2.19 17.81
C PRO A 268 7.28 1.35 16.67
N ASN A 269 7.82 0.14 16.45
CA ASN A 269 7.39 -0.76 15.37
C ASN A 269 5.86 -0.97 15.31
N PHE A 270 5.18 -0.83 16.46
CA PHE A 270 3.73 -0.90 16.59
C PHE A 270 2.98 0.24 15.87
N LEU A 271 3.54 1.45 15.86
CA LEU A 271 2.93 2.59 15.18
C LEU A 271 2.94 2.37 13.65
N THR A 272 4.01 1.75 13.13
CA THR A 272 4.10 1.35 11.71
C THR A 272 3.11 0.23 11.38
N ALA A 273 2.93 -0.76 12.25
CA ALA A 273 1.92 -1.81 12.05
C ALA A 273 0.50 -1.24 11.98
N LEU A 274 0.13 -0.30 12.86
CA LEU A 274 -1.21 0.29 12.88
C LEU A 274 -1.47 1.12 11.62
N GLU A 275 -0.46 1.84 11.13
CA GLU A 275 -0.51 2.52 9.83
C GLU A 275 -0.76 1.56 8.67
N ASP A 276 0.00 0.47 8.60
CA ASP A 276 -0.12 -0.50 7.51
C ASP A 276 -1.46 -1.25 7.55
N LEU A 277 -1.96 -1.60 8.74
CA LEU A 277 -3.30 -2.17 8.91
C LEU A 277 -4.40 -1.21 8.44
N SER A 278 -4.26 0.08 8.76
CA SER A 278 -5.19 1.11 8.29
C SER A 278 -5.19 1.24 6.77
N VAL A 279 -4.02 1.13 6.14
CA VAL A 279 -3.90 1.12 4.67
C VAL A 279 -4.57 -0.13 4.08
N LEU A 280 -4.31 -1.32 4.63
CA LEU A 280 -4.95 -2.56 4.16
C LEU A 280 -6.48 -2.51 4.29
N HIS A 281 -6.99 -2.02 5.42
CA HIS A 281 -8.42 -1.89 5.69
C HIS A 281 -9.08 -0.93 4.68
N THR A 282 -8.51 0.26 4.48
CA THR A 282 -9.06 1.25 3.54
C THR A 282 -8.98 0.79 2.08
N ASN A 283 -7.92 0.07 1.71
CA ASN A 283 -7.76 -0.52 0.39
C ASN A 283 -8.83 -1.60 0.12
N LEU A 284 -9.11 -2.47 1.09
CA LEU A 284 -10.16 -3.50 0.97
C LEU A 284 -11.54 -2.87 0.78
N LEU A 285 -11.91 -1.89 1.61
CA LEU A 285 -13.20 -1.19 1.49
C LEU A 285 -13.34 -0.49 0.13
N ARG A 286 -12.28 0.18 -0.34
CA ARG A 286 -12.25 0.82 -1.65
C ARG A 286 -12.43 -0.19 -2.79
N PHE A 287 -11.83 -1.36 -2.67
CA PHE A 287 -12.02 -2.43 -3.65
C PHE A 287 -13.45 -2.96 -3.62
N HIS A 288 -14.00 -3.24 -2.42
CA HIS A 288 -15.38 -3.71 -2.29
C HIS A 288 -16.35 -2.75 -2.98
N MET A 289 -16.24 -1.43 -2.69
CA MET A 289 -17.03 -0.39 -3.36
C MET A 289 -16.89 -0.33 -4.90
N LYS A 290 -15.80 -0.88 -5.46
CA LYS A 290 -15.60 -0.93 -6.91
C LYS A 290 -16.38 -2.08 -7.55
N ILE A 291 -16.51 -3.21 -6.85
CA ILE A 291 -17.11 -4.44 -7.39
C ILE A 291 -18.51 -4.75 -6.83
N SER A 292 -18.94 -4.04 -5.78
CA SER A 292 -20.26 -4.18 -5.17
C SER A 292 -20.92 -2.82 -4.92
N VAL A 293 -22.24 -2.85 -4.77
CA VAL A 293 -23.01 -1.69 -4.29
C VAL A 293 -22.77 -1.56 -2.78
N TYR A 294 -21.99 -0.55 -2.38
CA TYR A 294 -21.64 -0.33 -0.98
C TYR A 294 -21.62 1.17 -0.63
N PRO A 295 -22.15 1.58 0.54
CA PRO A 295 -22.19 2.99 0.94
C PRO A 295 -20.78 3.57 1.12
N LEU A 296 -20.62 4.86 0.83
CA LEU A 296 -19.33 5.54 0.94
C LEU A 296 -18.93 5.92 2.38
N ASN A 297 -19.90 5.99 3.30
CA ASN A 297 -19.65 6.48 4.66
C ASN A 297 -18.66 5.63 5.47
N PRO A 298 -18.72 4.28 5.48
CA PRO A 298 -17.76 3.46 6.21
C PRO A 298 -16.30 3.71 5.77
N LEU A 299 -16.06 3.81 4.46
CA LEU A 299 -14.72 4.13 3.95
C LEU A 299 -14.24 5.53 4.39
N ARG A 300 -15.14 6.52 4.43
CA ARG A 300 -14.81 7.88 4.91
C ARG A 300 -14.50 7.91 6.40
N GLU A 301 -15.26 7.20 7.21
CA GLU A 301 -15.07 7.12 8.66
C GLU A 301 -13.72 6.47 8.97
N VAL A 302 -13.42 5.32 8.36
CA VAL A 302 -12.13 4.64 8.53
C VAL A 302 -10.97 5.54 8.08
N LEU A 303 -11.07 6.18 6.91
CA LEU A 303 -10.02 7.08 6.42
C LEU A 303 -9.81 8.30 7.33
N THR A 304 -10.89 8.93 7.80
CA THR A 304 -10.78 10.12 8.65
C THR A 304 -10.26 9.77 10.04
N ALA A 305 -10.67 8.64 10.62
CA ALA A 305 -10.12 8.13 11.87
C ALA A 305 -8.63 7.81 11.75
N ALA A 306 -8.23 7.07 10.70
CA ALA A 306 -6.84 6.71 10.46
C ALA A 306 -5.96 7.93 10.21
N LEU A 307 -6.43 8.94 9.45
CA LEU A 307 -5.67 10.16 9.16
C LEU A 307 -5.53 11.11 10.35
N LYS A 308 -6.51 11.14 11.27
CA LYS A 308 -6.36 11.87 12.55
C LYS A 308 -5.25 11.27 13.40
N ARG A 309 -5.12 9.94 13.38
CA ARG A 309 -4.10 9.20 14.14
C ARG A 309 -2.73 9.21 13.47
N HIS A 310 -2.71 9.12 12.13
CA HIS A 310 -1.50 9.02 11.31
C HIS A 310 -1.45 10.11 10.23
N PRO A 311 -1.28 11.39 10.62
CA PRO A 311 -1.31 12.50 9.68
C PRO A 311 -0.13 12.51 8.71
N ARG A 312 0.95 11.76 8.99
CA ARG A 312 2.15 11.63 8.13
C ARG A 312 2.00 10.56 7.03
N ASN A 313 0.95 9.73 7.07
CA ASN A 313 0.81 8.62 6.14
C ASN A 313 0.26 9.09 4.78
N GLN A 314 1.14 9.12 3.78
CA GLN A 314 0.82 9.62 2.45
C GLN A 314 -0.14 8.71 1.66
N ALA A 315 -0.13 7.40 1.91
CA ALA A 315 -1.00 6.45 1.20
C ALA A 315 -2.46 6.69 1.58
N LEU A 316 -2.74 6.88 2.88
CA LEU A 316 -4.06 7.24 3.39
C LEU A 316 -4.55 8.57 2.82
N TRP A 317 -3.69 9.59 2.73
CA TRP A 317 -4.05 10.87 2.14
C TRP A 317 -4.37 10.77 0.64
N ARG A 318 -3.59 10.00 -0.13
CA ARG A 318 -3.88 9.73 -1.55
C ARG A 318 -5.24 9.06 -1.71
N SER A 319 -5.54 8.07 -0.87
CA SER A 319 -6.85 7.40 -0.83
C SER A 319 -7.98 8.38 -0.49
N TYR A 320 -7.79 9.23 0.52
CA TYR A 320 -8.75 10.23 0.94
C TYR A 320 -9.09 11.23 -0.18
N ILE A 321 -8.09 11.82 -0.83
CA ILE A 321 -8.34 12.75 -1.96
C ILE A 321 -9.07 12.05 -3.10
N HIS A 322 -8.70 10.81 -3.42
CA HIS A 322 -9.37 10.07 -4.49
C HIS A 322 -10.86 9.86 -4.21
N VAL A 323 -11.20 9.53 -2.95
CA VAL A 323 -12.58 9.41 -2.47
C VAL A 323 -13.30 10.75 -2.50
N GLN A 324 -12.68 11.82 -2.00
CA GLN A 324 -13.31 13.14 -1.94
C GLN A 324 -13.54 13.74 -3.34
N ARG A 325 -12.68 13.45 -4.31
CA ARG A 325 -12.85 13.90 -5.71
C ARG A 325 -14.18 13.45 -6.31
N LYS A 326 -14.67 12.26 -5.93
CA LYS A 326 -15.95 11.73 -6.41
C LYS A 326 -17.14 12.30 -5.67
N SER A 327 -16.93 13.15 -4.67
CA SER A 327 -17.99 13.66 -3.81
C SER A 327 -18.15 15.16 -3.91
N HIS A 328 -19.38 15.64 -3.85
CA HIS A 328 -19.71 17.07 -3.97
C HIS A 328 -19.42 17.88 -2.69
N SER A 329 -18.82 17.29 -1.64
CA SER A 329 -18.71 17.92 -0.31
C SER A 329 -17.34 18.53 -0.02
N ALA A 330 -16.99 19.63 -0.71
CA ALA A 330 -15.75 20.36 -0.44
C ALA A 330 -15.67 20.90 0.99
N SER A 331 -16.77 21.42 1.52
CA SER A 331 -16.82 22.02 2.86
C SER A 331 -16.42 21.04 3.95
N LYS A 332 -16.86 19.78 3.87
CA LYS A 332 -16.48 18.71 4.81
C LYS A 332 -15.00 18.37 4.70
N ALA A 333 -14.46 18.28 3.48
CA ALA A 333 -13.04 18.04 3.26
C ALA A 333 -12.17 19.18 3.82
N ARG A 334 -12.55 20.44 3.55
CA ARG A 334 -11.88 21.63 4.07
C ARG A 334 -11.83 21.63 5.60
N ARG A 335 -12.98 21.46 6.26
CA ARG A 335 -13.06 21.37 7.74
C ARG A 335 -12.19 20.25 8.30
N PHE A 336 -12.12 19.12 7.60
CA PHE A 336 -11.29 18.01 8.02
C PHE A 336 -9.79 18.35 7.92
N PHE A 337 -9.33 18.90 6.79
CA PHE A 337 -7.96 19.37 6.64
C PHE A 337 -7.61 20.42 7.69
N ASP A 338 -8.45 21.44 7.88
CA ASP A 338 -8.26 22.50 8.87
C ASP A 338 -8.17 21.95 10.31
N GLY A 339 -8.95 20.90 10.62
CA GLY A 339 -8.88 20.23 11.92
C GLY A 339 -7.56 19.48 12.13
N VAL A 340 -7.10 18.75 11.10
CA VAL A 340 -5.86 17.96 11.19
C VAL A 340 -4.62 18.85 11.18
N THR A 341 -4.57 19.90 10.34
CA THR A 341 -3.41 20.82 10.29
C THR A 341 -3.19 21.58 11.59
N ARG A 342 -4.24 21.80 12.38
CA ARG A 342 -4.14 22.40 13.72
C ARG A 342 -3.61 21.44 14.77
N SER A 343 -3.79 20.14 14.59
CA SER A 343 -3.40 19.11 15.58
C SER A 343 -2.05 18.46 15.29
N THR A 344 -1.38 18.82 14.20
CA THR A 344 -0.11 18.18 13.79
C THR A 344 0.87 19.19 13.23
N HIS A 345 2.15 18.98 13.50
CA HIS A 345 3.24 19.71 12.86
C HIS A 345 3.63 19.14 11.48
N SER A 346 3.02 18.03 11.06
CA SER A 346 3.35 17.39 9.77
C SER A 346 2.92 18.24 8.57
N LEU A 347 3.72 18.16 7.49
CA LEU A 347 3.45 18.89 6.24
C LEU A 347 2.51 18.17 5.30
N GLU A 348 2.38 16.84 5.44
CA GLU A 348 1.53 16.04 4.57
C GLU A 348 0.10 16.59 4.48
N PRO A 349 -0.61 16.92 5.58
CA PRO A 349 -1.96 17.48 5.51
C PRO A 349 -2.04 18.76 4.68
N TRP A 350 -1.06 19.66 4.81
CA TRP A 350 -0.96 20.90 4.03
C TRP A 350 -0.79 20.62 2.54
N LEU A 351 0.19 19.78 2.18
CA LEU A 351 0.48 19.42 0.78
C LEU A 351 -0.74 18.75 0.12
N PHE A 352 -1.43 17.88 0.84
CA PHE A 352 -2.62 17.19 0.34
C PHE A 352 -3.85 18.12 0.30
N ALA A 353 -4.00 19.07 1.22
CA ALA A 353 -5.04 20.10 1.14
C ALA A 353 -4.87 20.97 -0.11
N ILE A 354 -3.65 21.47 -0.35
CA ILE A 354 -3.30 22.24 -1.54
C ILE A 354 -3.60 21.43 -2.81
N ARG A 355 -3.17 20.16 -2.86
CA ARG A 355 -3.42 19.28 -4.00
C ARG A 355 -4.91 19.07 -4.24
N ALA A 356 -5.71 18.92 -3.18
CA ALA A 356 -7.15 18.74 -3.29
C ALA A 356 -7.84 19.97 -3.91
N GLU A 357 -7.49 21.19 -3.46
CA GLU A 357 -8.03 22.43 -4.02
C GLU A 357 -7.55 22.67 -5.46
N GLN A 358 -6.27 22.39 -5.77
CA GLN A 358 -5.77 22.47 -7.15
C GLN A 358 -6.53 21.53 -8.09
N MET A 359 -6.77 20.28 -7.67
CA MET A 359 -7.56 19.33 -8.46
C MET A 359 -9.00 19.82 -8.66
N ARG A 360 -9.59 20.46 -7.64
CA ARG A 360 -10.94 21.05 -7.74
C ARG A 360 -10.96 22.22 -8.72
N LYS A 361 -9.98 23.13 -8.65
CA LYS A 361 -9.80 24.23 -9.61
C LYS A 361 -9.69 23.69 -11.04
N THR A 362 -8.84 22.69 -11.29
CA THR A 362 -8.72 22.10 -12.63
C THR A 362 -10.02 21.48 -13.13
N LEU A 363 -10.79 20.82 -12.25
CA LEU A 363 -12.08 20.24 -12.64
C LEU A 363 -13.08 21.32 -13.06
N ILE A 364 -13.22 22.39 -12.27
CA ILE A 364 -14.14 23.49 -12.57
C ILE A 364 -13.73 24.20 -13.86
N GLU A 365 -12.44 24.49 -14.05
CA GLU A 365 -11.95 25.10 -15.30
C GLU A 365 -12.18 24.20 -16.52
N THR A 366 -12.02 22.87 -16.39
CA THR A 366 -12.29 21.94 -17.50
C THR A 366 -13.77 21.88 -17.86
N VAL A 367 -14.67 21.96 -16.87
CA VAL A 367 -16.12 21.98 -17.10
C VAL A 367 -16.54 23.32 -17.72
N GLN A 368 -15.93 24.43 -17.32
CA GLN A 368 -16.22 25.76 -17.88
C GLN A 368 -15.69 25.97 -19.31
N ARG A 369 -14.61 25.28 -19.70
CA ARG A 369 -14.03 25.35 -21.06
C ARG A 369 -14.66 24.38 -22.06
N ALA A 370 -15.43 23.40 -21.59
CA ALA A 370 -16.17 22.50 -22.46
C ALA A 370 -17.42 23.23 -22.99
N ASP A 371 -17.24 23.95 -24.08
CA ASP A 371 -18.32 24.50 -24.89
C ASP A 371 -19.26 23.33 -25.29
N VAL A 372 -20.53 23.38 -24.89
CA VAL A 372 -21.73 22.62 -25.35
C VAL A 372 -22.67 22.33 -24.18
N GLY A 373 -23.77 23.09 -24.12
CA GLY A 373 -25.15 22.60 -24.02
C GLY A 373 -25.66 21.79 -22.81
N GLU A 374 -24.80 21.16 -22.00
CA GLU A 374 -25.23 20.38 -20.84
C GLU A 374 -24.91 21.15 -19.55
N VAL A 375 -25.97 21.55 -18.83
CA VAL A 375 -25.89 22.17 -17.51
C VAL A 375 -25.28 21.18 -16.54
N HIS A 376 -23.96 21.19 -16.43
CA HIS A 376 -23.27 20.52 -15.34
C HIS A 376 -23.58 21.32 -14.08
N ALA A 377 -24.27 20.70 -13.12
CA ALA A 377 -24.58 21.29 -11.82
C ALA A 377 -23.31 21.41 -10.94
N THR A 378 -22.30 22.14 -11.43
CA THR A 378 -21.16 22.59 -10.64
C THR A 378 -21.44 24.01 -10.22
N ILE A 379 -21.74 24.21 -8.93
CA ILE A 379 -21.84 25.54 -8.32
C ILE A 379 -20.54 26.29 -8.64
N PRO A 380 -20.58 27.49 -9.24
CA PRO A 380 -19.38 28.27 -9.48
C PRO A 380 -18.74 28.63 -8.13
N GLU A 381 -17.63 27.96 -7.79
CA GLU A 381 -16.82 28.29 -6.62
C GLU A 381 -15.85 29.40 -6.99
N THR A 382 -16.20 30.65 -6.66
CA THR A 382 -15.30 31.79 -6.80
C THR A 382 -14.22 31.77 -5.71
N GLY A 383 -13.04 32.33 -6.00
CA GLY A 383 -11.97 32.49 -5.00
C GLY A 383 -11.09 31.27 -4.71
N LEU A 384 -11.18 30.19 -5.50
CA LEU A 384 -10.30 29.01 -5.34
C LEU A 384 -8.82 29.35 -5.46
N THR A 385 -8.44 30.27 -6.35
CA THR A 385 -7.04 30.73 -6.48
C THR A 385 -6.57 31.36 -5.17
N ASN A 386 -7.34 32.30 -4.60
CA ASN A 386 -7.00 32.94 -3.33
C ASN A 386 -6.93 31.94 -2.19
N ARG A 387 -7.81 30.93 -2.20
CA ARG A 387 -7.77 29.86 -1.19
C ARG A 387 -6.53 28.98 -1.31
N ILE A 388 -6.10 28.64 -2.53
CA ILE A 388 -4.85 27.90 -2.76
C ILE A 388 -3.66 28.75 -2.29
N ILE A 389 -3.64 30.05 -2.59
CA ILE A 389 -2.60 30.98 -2.11
C ILE A 389 -2.56 30.99 -0.58
N ALA A 390 -3.70 31.18 0.09
CA ALA A 390 -3.77 31.17 1.55
C ALA A 390 -3.27 29.85 2.15
N LEU A 391 -3.58 28.71 1.54
CA LEU A 391 -3.05 27.41 1.98
C LEU A 391 -1.52 27.33 1.83
N PHE A 392 -0.95 27.86 0.76
CA PHE A 392 0.51 27.95 0.60
C PHE A 392 1.13 28.88 1.64
N GLU A 393 0.56 30.07 1.86
CA GLU A 393 1.05 31.04 2.84
C GLU A 393 1.07 30.44 4.25
N HIS A 394 -0.03 29.80 4.68
CA HIS A 394 -0.08 29.14 5.97
C HIS A 394 0.86 27.94 6.07
N ALA A 395 0.98 27.13 5.01
CA ALA A 395 1.88 25.99 5.00
C ALA A 395 3.34 26.44 5.13
N VAL A 396 3.74 27.50 4.42
CA VAL A 396 5.11 28.05 4.45
C VAL A 396 5.42 28.72 5.78
N GLN A 397 4.44 29.35 6.44
CA GLN A 397 4.62 29.92 7.78
C GLN A 397 4.84 28.86 8.88
N SER A 398 4.48 27.60 8.63
CA SER A 398 4.77 26.52 9.57
C SER A 398 6.26 26.21 9.65
N GLU A 399 6.76 25.83 10.83
CA GLU A 399 8.17 25.50 11.08
C GLU A 399 8.73 24.53 10.03
N ASN A 400 8.06 23.41 9.80
CA ASN A 400 8.49 22.43 8.81
C ASN A 400 8.37 22.94 7.37
N GLY A 401 7.42 23.84 7.10
CA GLY A 401 7.13 24.35 5.76
C GLY A 401 8.16 25.34 5.26
N THR A 402 8.67 26.21 6.13
CA THR A 402 9.76 27.15 5.81
C THR A 402 10.97 26.44 5.22
N HIS A 403 11.28 25.24 5.73
CA HIS A 403 12.42 24.42 5.34
C HIS A 403 12.11 23.36 4.27
N CYS A 404 10.96 23.42 3.60
CA CYS A 404 10.56 22.42 2.61
C CYS A 404 10.75 22.91 1.16
N PRO A 405 11.81 22.49 0.43
CA PRO A 405 12.04 22.95 -0.94
C PRO A 405 10.92 22.56 -1.91
N LEU A 406 10.27 21.41 -1.68
CA LEU A 406 9.16 20.97 -2.52
C LEU A 406 7.97 21.93 -2.41
N LEU A 407 7.62 22.35 -1.19
CA LEU A 407 6.51 23.29 -0.94
C LEU A 407 6.77 24.62 -1.64
N TRP A 408 7.97 25.18 -1.46
CA TRP A 408 8.38 26.42 -2.13
C TRP A 408 8.34 26.30 -3.66
N ARG A 409 8.87 25.22 -4.22
CA ARG A 409 8.82 24.98 -5.68
C ARG A 409 7.39 24.89 -6.19
N MET A 410 6.50 24.22 -5.46
CA MET A 410 5.08 24.15 -5.80
C MET A 410 4.40 25.51 -5.72
N TYR A 411 4.74 26.33 -4.72
CA TYR A 411 4.15 27.65 -4.53
C TYR A 411 4.60 28.61 -5.62
N LEU A 412 5.90 28.69 -5.90
CA LEU A 412 6.46 29.51 -6.99
C LEU A 412 5.86 29.11 -8.34
N HIS A 413 5.78 27.81 -8.62
CA HIS A 413 5.13 27.32 -9.85
C HIS A 413 3.63 27.68 -9.91
N PHE A 414 2.95 27.86 -8.78
CA PHE A 414 1.53 28.24 -8.78
C PHE A 414 1.32 29.74 -9.01
N LEU A 415 2.29 30.58 -8.63
CA LEU A 415 2.23 32.03 -8.81
C LEU A 415 2.63 32.48 -10.22
N VAL A 416 3.45 31.69 -10.91
CA VAL A 416 3.76 31.85 -12.34
C VAL A 416 2.62 31.28 -13.17
#